data_AF-A0A8K1CIA8-F1
#
_entry.id   AF-A0A8K1CIA8-F1
#
_cell.length_a   1.000
_cell.length_b   1.000
_cell.length_c   1.000
_cell.angle_alpha   90.00
_cell.angle_beta   90.00
_cell.angle_gamma   90.00
#
_symmetry.space_group_name_H-M   'P 1'
#
loop_
_entity.id
_entity.type
_entity.pdbx_description
1 polymer ?
#
loop_
_entity_poly.entity_id
_entity_poly.type
_entity_poly.pdbx_seq_one_letter_code
_entity_poly.pdbx_strand_id
1 'polypeptide(L)'
;MADVMDGWGQKPWNVSEEMWKRKAKSLEEQYQRLLSDHQDLRLEKAKVMGELRVLQRYKETAEDMINKEVATRKIEHKEKLSASTKLEQYMKKYERECEKVSTLERENAFLVEQVSNMKGETEKRLDLLRELEDTQKRNARQKEKIREMEIVSIEHENNILEMKEKIQKLKRKVETTEEALADRNEECKNLSVRLAAVESAWEASRGQNKSALHELKKKETLSKELENVKTETKQANFRIHALDLEVETAQSKLRQKERLVEELRETNAQLKREVNRLTSKLDDLGSNLAVVNEIVAEKDKEIKRKEEMIRCKKTEVRCLAKIDDSSKERIEELVRQVSDLQQQLLDTQKDYLNKVKKDEVWREKQRSKDRAEIIRDMEDLHKPRRCKNCSETFTTKSNTSLSCSYHPGRYVGRQYPLEGYHWSCCQKRDLSSRPCKFAGRHTESKLLE
;
A
#
# COMPACT_ATOMS: atom_id res chain seq x y z
N MET A 1 283.30 -51.75 -39.67
CA MET A 1 284.11 -52.98 -39.74
C MET A 1 284.53 -53.11 -41.21
N ALA A 2 285.82 -53.15 -41.56
CA ALA A 2 286.63 -54.38 -41.72
C ALA A 2 285.86 -55.41 -42.58
N ASP A 3 286.33 -55.93 -43.72
CA ASP A 3 287.66 -56.35 -44.20
C ASP A 3 287.58 -56.53 -45.76
N VAL A 4 288.54 -56.12 -46.60
CA VAL A 4 289.75 -56.83 -47.11
C VAL A 4 289.54 -57.67 -48.40
N MET A 5 290.46 -57.42 -49.36
CA MET A 5 290.89 -58.22 -50.56
C MET A 5 289.96 -58.28 -51.80
N ASP A 6 290.44 -58.18 -53.04
CA ASP A 6 291.74 -57.80 -53.62
C ASP A 6 291.54 -57.45 -55.11
N GLY A 7 292.49 -56.72 -55.72
CA GLY A 7 292.38 -56.15 -57.07
C GLY A 7 292.66 -57.08 -58.26
N TRP A 8 292.53 -56.53 -59.47
CA TRP A 8 293.59 -56.31 -60.48
C TRP A 8 293.02 -56.12 -61.91
N GLY A 9 293.52 -55.13 -62.66
CA GLY A 9 293.71 -55.21 -64.12
C GLY A 9 292.88 -54.30 -65.05
N GLN A 10 293.58 -53.40 -65.76
CA GLN A 10 293.11 -52.50 -66.84
C GLN A 10 292.47 -53.19 -68.06
N LYS A 11 291.52 -52.53 -68.76
CA LYS A 11 291.59 -52.09 -70.20
C LYS A 11 290.26 -51.51 -70.73
N PRO A 12 290.28 -50.71 -71.82
CA PRO A 12 289.24 -49.71 -72.14
C PRO A 12 288.29 -50.16 -73.24
N TRP A 13 286.97 -50.25 -73.05
CA TRP A 13 286.08 -50.53 -74.19
C TRP A 13 284.71 -49.84 -74.15
N ASN A 14 284.56 -48.91 -75.11
CA ASN A 14 283.47 -48.75 -76.08
C ASN A 14 282.00 -48.82 -75.60
N VAL A 15 281.44 -47.63 -75.28
CA VAL A 15 280.16 -46.98 -75.65
C VAL A 15 278.90 -47.80 -76.07
N SER A 16 278.99 -49.01 -76.59
CA SER A 16 277.83 -49.78 -77.09
C SER A 16 277.08 -50.54 -75.98
N GLU A 17 277.76 -50.91 -74.90
CA GLU A 17 277.18 -51.74 -73.82
C GLU A 17 276.28 -50.93 -72.85
N GLU A 18 276.53 -49.63 -72.69
CA GLU A 18 275.72 -48.75 -71.84
C GLU A 18 274.31 -48.49 -72.39
N MET A 19 274.13 -48.47 -73.71
CA MET A 19 272.80 -48.29 -74.31
C MET A 19 271.88 -49.48 -74.05
N TRP A 20 272.41 -50.70 -74.10
CA TRP A 20 271.63 -51.91 -73.85
C TRP A 20 271.18 -52.04 -72.39
N LYS A 21 272.02 -51.65 -71.44
CA LYS A 21 271.64 -51.60 -70.01
C LYS A 21 270.53 -50.58 -69.74
N ARG A 22 270.57 -49.40 -70.37
CA ARG A 22 269.49 -48.40 -70.23
C ARG A 22 268.16 -48.89 -70.81
N LYS A 23 268.19 -49.58 -71.95
CA LYS A 23 266.97 -50.09 -72.60
C LYS A 23 266.33 -51.25 -71.82
N ALA A 24 267.15 -52.15 -71.26
CA ALA A 24 266.68 -53.22 -70.39
C ALA A 24 266.03 -52.67 -69.11
N LYS A 25 266.68 -51.69 -68.45
CA LYS A 25 266.14 -51.03 -67.26
C LYS A 25 264.82 -50.30 -67.53
N SER A 26 264.70 -49.64 -68.68
CA SER A 26 263.46 -48.96 -69.08
C SER A 26 262.29 -49.93 -69.32
N LEU A 27 262.55 -51.11 -69.88
CA LEU A 27 261.54 -52.16 -70.07
C LEU A 27 261.12 -52.78 -68.74
N GLU A 28 262.06 -52.99 -67.83
CA GLU A 28 261.78 -53.50 -66.49
C GLU A 28 260.94 -52.51 -65.67
N GLU A 29 261.24 -51.21 -65.76
CA GLU A 29 260.42 -50.14 -65.18
C GLU A 29 259.01 -50.09 -65.79
N GLN A 30 258.87 -50.31 -67.10
CA GLN A 30 257.56 -50.40 -67.76
C GLN A 30 256.75 -51.61 -67.27
N TYR A 31 257.39 -52.77 -67.12
CA TYR A 31 256.73 -53.98 -66.63
C TYR A 31 256.29 -53.85 -65.17
N GLN A 32 257.14 -53.27 -64.32
CA GLN A 32 256.81 -52.96 -62.92
C GLN A 32 255.63 -51.98 -62.82
N ARG A 33 255.57 -50.95 -63.68
CA ARG A 33 254.40 -50.05 -63.75
C ARG A 33 253.13 -50.79 -64.15
N LEU A 34 253.19 -51.65 -65.16
CA LEU A 34 252.01 -52.39 -65.62
C LEU A 34 251.44 -53.32 -64.53
N LEU A 35 252.32 -53.94 -63.75
CA LEU A 35 251.91 -54.75 -62.59
C LEU A 35 251.26 -53.91 -61.50
N SER A 36 251.78 -52.71 -61.24
CA SER A 36 251.16 -51.75 -60.31
C SER A 36 249.78 -51.32 -60.80
N ASP A 37 249.65 -50.93 -62.07
CA ASP A 37 248.38 -50.50 -62.65
C ASP A 37 247.34 -51.63 -62.61
N HIS A 38 247.77 -52.88 -62.86
CA HIS A 38 246.89 -54.04 -62.74
C HIS A 38 246.45 -54.26 -61.29
N GLN A 39 247.34 -54.08 -60.32
CA GLN A 39 247.02 -54.15 -58.90
C GLN A 39 245.98 -53.09 -58.51
N ASP A 40 246.17 -51.86 -58.95
CA ASP A 40 245.29 -50.73 -58.66
C ASP A 40 243.90 -50.92 -59.28
N LEU A 41 243.82 -51.40 -60.53
CA LEU A 41 242.55 -51.71 -61.17
C LEU A 41 241.78 -52.84 -60.46
N ARG A 42 242.47 -53.83 -59.89
CA ARG A 42 241.81 -54.87 -59.08
C ARG A 42 241.23 -54.30 -57.79
N LEU A 43 241.97 -53.40 -57.13
CA LEU A 43 241.49 -52.72 -55.92
C LEU A 43 240.29 -51.83 -56.23
N GLU A 44 240.34 -51.06 -57.32
CA GLU A 44 239.23 -50.18 -57.69
C GLU A 44 237.99 -50.97 -58.12
N LYS A 45 238.16 -52.08 -58.85
CA LYS A 45 237.06 -53.01 -59.13
C LYS A 45 236.43 -53.55 -57.84
N ALA A 46 237.25 -53.93 -56.85
CA ALA A 46 236.74 -54.43 -55.57
C ALA A 46 235.97 -53.35 -54.80
N LYS A 47 236.45 -52.10 -54.83
CA LYS A 47 235.79 -50.94 -54.22
C LYS A 47 234.43 -50.66 -54.87
N VAL A 48 234.37 -50.58 -56.19
CA VAL A 48 233.12 -50.39 -56.94
C VAL A 48 232.13 -51.54 -56.68
N MET A 49 232.61 -52.79 -56.63
CA MET A 49 231.78 -53.94 -56.27
C MET A 49 231.28 -53.89 -54.82
N GLY A 50 232.01 -53.24 -53.91
CA GLY A 50 231.57 -52.96 -52.55
C GLY A 50 230.46 -51.91 -52.52
N GLU A 51 230.66 -50.79 -53.21
CA GLU A 51 229.69 -49.70 -53.32
C GLU A 51 228.38 -50.17 -53.99
N LEU A 52 228.46 -50.97 -55.05
CA LEU A 52 227.28 -51.53 -55.71
C LEU A 52 226.44 -52.40 -54.77
N ARG A 53 227.08 -53.23 -53.93
CA ARG A 53 226.39 -54.05 -52.93
C ARG A 53 225.72 -53.21 -51.86
N VAL A 54 226.35 -52.12 -51.43
CA VAL A 54 225.76 -51.17 -50.48
C VAL A 54 224.53 -50.48 -51.09
N LEU A 55 224.62 -50.03 -52.34
CA LEU A 55 223.48 -49.43 -53.05
C LEU A 55 222.34 -50.43 -53.28
N GLN A 56 222.64 -51.69 -53.60
CA GLN A 56 221.63 -52.75 -53.70
C GLN A 56 220.91 -52.96 -52.36
N ARG A 57 221.64 -53.00 -51.23
CA ARG A 57 221.00 -53.07 -49.91
C ARG A 57 220.14 -51.85 -49.59
N TYR A 58 220.58 -50.64 -49.94
CA TYR A 58 219.76 -49.44 -49.76
C TYR A 58 218.50 -49.49 -50.61
N LYS A 59 218.60 -49.95 -51.86
CA LYS A 59 217.45 -50.15 -52.73
C LYS A 59 216.46 -51.16 -52.15
N GLU A 60 216.93 -52.33 -51.75
CA GLU A 60 216.10 -53.37 -51.10
C GLU A 60 215.44 -52.84 -49.83
N THR A 61 216.18 -52.12 -48.98
CA THR A 61 215.64 -51.51 -47.76
C THR A 61 214.57 -50.46 -48.06
N ALA A 62 214.79 -49.62 -49.08
CA ALA A 62 213.81 -48.61 -49.50
C ALA A 62 212.56 -49.26 -50.11
N GLU A 63 212.71 -50.29 -50.95
CA GLU A 63 211.60 -51.06 -51.51
C GLU A 63 210.79 -51.74 -50.40
N ASP A 64 211.44 -52.34 -49.39
CA ASP A 64 210.78 -52.92 -48.23
C ASP A 64 210.02 -51.87 -47.39
N MET A 65 210.61 -50.69 -47.19
CA MET A 65 209.94 -49.58 -46.51
C MET A 65 208.71 -49.08 -47.27
N ILE A 66 208.83 -48.89 -48.59
CA ILE A 66 207.70 -48.47 -49.45
C ILE A 66 206.61 -49.55 -49.42
N ASN A 67 206.96 -50.82 -49.55
CA ASN A 67 206.01 -51.92 -49.51
C ASN A 67 205.27 -52.00 -48.17
N LYS A 68 205.98 -51.81 -47.05
CA LYS A 68 205.36 -51.73 -45.72
C LYS A 68 204.40 -50.55 -45.61
N GLU A 69 204.79 -49.36 -46.06
CA GLU A 69 203.95 -48.16 -46.02
C GLU A 69 202.71 -48.26 -46.92
N VAL A 70 202.83 -48.88 -48.09
CA VAL A 70 201.70 -49.17 -48.97
C VAL A 70 200.75 -50.18 -48.31
N ALA A 71 201.29 -51.20 -47.65
CA ALA A 71 200.48 -52.19 -46.93
C ALA A 71 199.73 -51.57 -45.74
N THR A 72 200.38 -50.72 -44.92
CA THR A 72 199.73 -50.02 -43.81
C THR A 72 198.64 -49.07 -44.30
N ARG A 73 198.90 -48.24 -45.31
CA ARG A 73 197.88 -47.36 -45.91
C ARG A 73 196.70 -48.12 -46.48
N LYS A 74 196.94 -49.30 -47.07
CA LYS A 74 195.87 -50.17 -47.58
C LYS A 74 194.99 -50.70 -46.44
N ILE A 75 195.57 -51.06 -45.30
CA ILE A 75 194.84 -51.47 -44.11
C ILE A 75 194.03 -50.29 -43.55
N GLU A 76 194.66 -49.14 -43.34
CA GLU A 76 193.98 -47.93 -42.83
C GLU A 76 192.83 -47.49 -43.74
N HIS A 77 193.01 -47.55 -45.07
CA HIS A 77 191.96 -47.24 -46.03
C HIS A 77 190.80 -48.24 -45.94
N LYS A 78 191.10 -49.54 -45.76
CA LYS A 78 190.07 -50.58 -45.56
C LYS A 78 189.31 -50.37 -44.25
N GLU A 79 190.00 -49.99 -43.18
CA GLU A 79 189.38 -49.67 -41.89
C GLU A 79 188.52 -48.41 -41.95
N LYS A 80 188.99 -47.34 -42.61
CA LYS A 80 188.21 -46.12 -42.86
C LYS A 80 186.96 -46.41 -43.70
N LEU A 81 187.08 -47.20 -44.76
CA LEU A 81 185.92 -47.65 -45.55
C LEU A 81 184.94 -48.46 -44.69
N SER A 82 185.43 -49.39 -43.87
CA SER A 82 184.60 -50.19 -42.96
C SER A 82 183.87 -49.31 -41.93
N ALA A 83 184.57 -48.35 -41.32
CA ALA A 83 184.00 -47.40 -40.37
C ALA A 83 182.96 -46.48 -41.04
N SER A 84 183.25 -45.96 -42.23
CA SER A 84 182.33 -45.15 -43.03
C SER A 84 181.08 -45.95 -43.42
N THR A 85 181.23 -47.20 -43.85
CA THR A 85 180.11 -48.09 -44.17
C THR A 85 179.24 -48.36 -42.95
N LYS A 86 179.85 -48.62 -41.78
CA LYS A 86 179.11 -48.82 -40.52
C LYS A 86 178.36 -47.55 -40.09
N LEU A 87 178.99 -46.39 -40.21
CA LEU A 87 178.35 -45.11 -39.89
C LEU A 87 177.15 -44.85 -40.78
N GLU A 88 177.28 -45.10 -42.09
CA GLU A 88 176.17 -44.95 -43.04
C GLU A 88 175.03 -45.93 -42.76
N GLN A 89 175.34 -47.16 -42.33
CA GLN A 89 174.32 -48.12 -41.86
C GLN A 89 173.60 -47.62 -40.59
N TYR A 90 174.31 -47.03 -39.64
CA TYR A 90 173.69 -46.45 -38.44
C TYR A 90 172.84 -45.23 -38.76
N MET A 91 173.29 -44.35 -39.66
CA MET A 91 172.51 -43.20 -40.13
C MET A 91 171.22 -43.67 -40.81
N LYS A 92 171.29 -44.62 -41.74
CA LYS A 92 170.09 -45.18 -42.40
C LYS A 92 169.14 -45.85 -41.40
N LYS A 93 169.67 -46.49 -40.34
CA LYS A 93 168.84 -47.05 -39.27
C LYS A 93 168.15 -45.95 -38.47
N TYR A 94 168.89 -44.90 -38.09
CA TYR A 94 168.35 -43.75 -37.36
C TYR A 94 167.28 -43.01 -38.17
N GLU A 95 167.51 -42.75 -39.46
CA GLU A 95 166.53 -42.16 -40.37
C GLU A 95 165.22 -42.96 -40.41
N ARG A 96 165.30 -44.28 -40.55
CA ARG A 96 164.12 -45.16 -40.49
C ARG A 96 163.38 -45.07 -39.15
N GLU A 97 164.10 -44.99 -38.03
CA GLU A 97 163.46 -44.83 -36.72
C GLU A 97 162.82 -43.44 -36.58
N CYS A 98 163.43 -42.37 -37.11
CA CYS A 98 162.81 -41.05 -37.17
C CYS A 98 161.54 -41.03 -38.04
N GLU A 99 161.55 -41.71 -39.18
CA GLU A 99 160.35 -41.87 -40.02
C GLU A 99 159.24 -42.66 -39.29
N LYS A 100 159.60 -43.72 -38.57
CA LYS A 100 158.66 -44.46 -37.71
C LYS A 100 158.10 -43.59 -36.59
N VAL A 101 158.92 -42.79 -35.92
CA VAL A 101 158.44 -41.86 -34.89
C VAL A 101 157.52 -40.81 -35.51
N SER A 102 157.88 -40.23 -36.65
CA SER A 102 157.04 -39.24 -37.35
C SER A 102 155.70 -39.81 -37.83
N THR A 103 155.66 -41.07 -38.25
CA THR A 103 154.40 -41.75 -38.59
C THR A 103 153.54 -41.98 -37.36
N LEU A 104 154.13 -42.45 -36.25
CA LEU A 104 153.42 -42.64 -34.97
C LEU A 104 152.93 -41.32 -34.37
N GLU A 105 153.68 -40.23 -34.47
CA GLU A 105 153.26 -38.90 -34.01
C GLU A 105 152.05 -38.39 -34.78
N ARG A 106 152.03 -38.59 -36.11
CA ARG A 106 150.87 -38.25 -36.94
C ARG A 106 149.66 -39.11 -36.60
N GLU A 107 149.84 -40.41 -36.39
CA GLU A 107 148.76 -41.31 -35.98
C GLU A 107 148.22 -40.94 -34.58
N ASN A 108 149.11 -40.63 -33.63
CA ASN A 108 148.71 -40.20 -32.30
C ASN A 108 147.96 -38.86 -32.33
N ALA A 109 148.41 -37.89 -33.13
CA ALA A 109 147.70 -36.62 -33.31
C ALA A 109 146.28 -36.85 -33.89
N PHE A 110 146.16 -37.71 -34.89
CA PHE A 110 144.87 -38.08 -35.48
C PHE A 110 143.94 -38.78 -34.48
N LEU A 111 144.47 -39.70 -33.66
CA LEU A 111 143.70 -40.38 -32.62
C LEU A 111 143.25 -39.41 -31.51
N VAL A 112 144.12 -38.48 -31.09
CA VAL A 112 143.78 -37.45 -30.11
C VAL A 112 142.66 -36.54 -30.63
N GLU A 113 142.74 -36.13 -31.90
CA GLU A 113 141.68 -35.34 -32.54
C GLU A 113 140.36 -36.12 -32.60
N GLN A 114 140.38 -37.40 -33.01
CA GLN A 114 139.19 -38.25 -32.99
C GLN A 114 138.59 -38.39 -31.59
N VAL A 115 139.41 -38.62 -30.56
CA VAL A 115 138.93 -38.73 -29.17
C VAL A 115 138.31 -37.41 -28.71
N SER A 116 138.92 -36.27 -29.04
CA SER A 116 138.38 -34.95 -28.74
C SER A 116 137.02 -34.73 -29.41
N ASN A 117 136.90 -35.08 -30.70
CA ASN A 117 135.65 -35.00 -31.44
C ASN A 117 134.57 -35.90 -30.84
N MET A 118 134.88 -37.17 -30.55
CA MET A 118 133.95 -38.09 -29.89
C MET A 118 133.53 -37.61 -28.51
N LYS A 119 134.44 -37.01 -27.74
CA LYS A 119 134.12 -36.41 -26.44
C LYS A 119 133.15 -35.25 -26.60
N GLY A 120 133.40 -34.34 -27.53
CA GLY A 120 132.49 -33.23 -27.82
C GLY A 120 131.10 -33.68 -28.31
N GLU A 121 131.04 -34.73 -29.14
CA GLU A 121 129.76 -35.35 -29.53
C GLU A 121 129.03 -36.00 -28.36
N THR A 122 129.76 -36.63 -27.44
CA THR A 122 129.18 -37.25 -26.25
C THR A 122 128.63 -36.20 -25.29
N GLU A 123 129.33 -35.08 -25.10
CA GLU A 123 128.83 -33.94 -24.33
C GLU A 123 127.54 -33.37 -24.95
N LYS A 124 127.51 -33.17 -26.28
CA LYS A 124 126.29 -32.76 -26.99
C LYS A 124 125.13 -33.75 -26.80
N ARG A 125 125.39 -35.06 -26.81
CA ARG A 125 124.37 -36.09 -26.54
C ARG A 125 123.85 -36.00 -25.10
N LEU A 126 124.71 -35.73 -24.12
CA LEU A 126 124.30 -35.55 -22.72
C LEU A 126 123.43 -34.29 -22.55
N ASP A 127 123.74 -33.20 -23.27
CA ASP A 127 122.90 -32.00 -23.27
C ASP A 127 121.51 -32.29 -23.86
N LEU A 128 121.45 -32.99 -25.00
CA LEU A 128 120.18 -33.42 -25.59
C LEU A 128 119.37 -34.33 -24.67
N LEU A 129 120.02 -35.22 -23.91
CA LEU A 129 119.35 -36.05 -22.91
C LEU A 129 118.77 -35.21 -21.76
N ARG A 130 119.50 -34.20 -21.28
CA ARG A 130 118.99 -33.26 -20.27
C ARG A 130 117.79 -32.47 -20.79
N GLU A 131 117.85 -31.97 -22.01
CA GLU A 131 116.72 -31.27 -22.65
C GLU A 131 115.51 -32.20 -22.82
N LEU A 132 115.74 -33.47 -23.17
CA LEU A 132 114.69 -34.48 -23.27
C LEU A 132 114.04 -34.75 -21.90
N GLU A 133 114.82 -34.89 -20.84
CA GLU A 133 114.27 -35.05 -19.48
C GLU A 133 113.46 -33.82 -19.05
N ASP A 134 113.94 -32.61 -19.33
CA ASP A 134 113.24 -31.38 -18.97
C ASP A 134 111.95 -31.18 -19.80
N THR A 135 111.96 -31.57 -21.06
CA THR A 135 110.74 -31.60 -21.88
C THR A 135 109.76 -32.66 -21.37
N GLN A 136 110.23 -33.86 -20.98
CA GLN A 136 109.38 -34.89 -20.37
C GLN A 136 108.76 -34.42 -19.05
N LYS A 137 109.54 -33.77 -18.17
CA LYS A 137 109.04 -33.17 -16.91
C LYS A 137 107.99 -32.10 -17.19
N ARG A 138 108.22 -31.21 -18.16
CA ARG A 138 107.24 -30.20 -18.59
C ARG A 138 105.96 -30.85 -19.11
N ASN A 139 106.08 -31.87 -19.94
CA ASN A 139 104.94 -32.58 -20.53
C ASN A 139 104.13 -33.32 -19.46
N ALA A 140 104.79 -33.93 -18.47
CA ALA A 140 104.12 -34.53 -17.31
C ALA A 140 103.32 -33.50 -16.50
N ARG A 141 103.89 -32.31 -16.23
CA ARG A 141 103.18 -31.21 -15.57
C ARG A 141 101.98 -30.71 -16.37
N GLN A 142 102.10 -30.65 -17.70
CA GLN A 142 100.99 -30.27 -18.57
C GLN A 142 99.87 -31.30 -18.58
N LYS A 143 100.21 -32.60 -18.62
CA LYS A 143 99.22 -33.68 -18.50
C LYS A 143 98.47 -33.61 -17.18
N GLU A 144 99.15 -33.30 -16.08
CA GLU A 144 98.48 -33.13 -14.78
C GLU A 144 97.54 -31.93 -14.77
N LYS A 145 97.95 -30.79 -15.32
CA LYS A 145 97.06 -29.62 -15.49
C LYS A 145 95.84 -29.93 -16.35
N ILE A 146 96.00 -30.73 -17.41
CA ILE A 146 94.87 -31.15 -18.24
C ILE A 146 93.89 -32.00 -17.43
N ARG A 147 94.39 -32.96 -16.63
CA ARG A 147 93.54 -33.76 -15.73
C ARG A 147 92.81 -32.91 -14.69
N GLU A 148 93.49 -31.94 -14.10
CA GLU A 148 92.87 -30.97 -13.18
C GLU A 148 91.73 -30.22 -13.88
N MET A 149 91.96 -29.72 -15.10
CA MET A 149 90.91 -29.06 -15.89
C MET A 149 89.76 -30.00 -16.26
N GLU A 150 90.03 -31.28 -16.57
CA GLU A 150 89.00 -32.28 -16.84
C GLU A 150 88.12 -32.53 -15.61
N ILE A 151 88.72 -32.66 -14.42
CA ILE A 151 87.98 -32.80 -13.16
C ILE A 151 87.09 -31.58 -12.94
N VAL A 152 87.65 -30.36 -13.06
CA VAL A 152 86.88 -29.12 -12.93
C VAL A 152 85.76 -29.06 -13.96
N SER A 153 85.99 -29.50 -15.20
CA SER A 153 84.98 -29.56 -16.24
C SER A 153 83.83 -30.50 -15.86
N ILE A 154 84.13 -31.68 -15.33
CA ILE A 154 83.14 -32.65 -14.83
C ILE A 154 82.32 -32.05 -13.67
N GLU A 155 82.97 -31.36 -12.74
CA GLU A 155 82.27 -30.68 -11.63
C GLU A 155 81.32 -29.59 -12.13
N HIS A 156 81.73 -28.79 -13.11
CA HIS A 156 80.86 -27.81 -13.74
C HIS A 156 79.68 -28.46 -14.46
N GLU A 157 79.90 -29.58 -15.14
CA GLU A 157 78.86 -30.33 -15.84
C GLU A 157 77.82 -30.90 -14.87
N ASN A 158 78.28 -31.44 -13.73
CA ASN A 158 77.42 -31.89 -12.63
C ASN A 158 76.62 -30.73 -12.03
N ASN A 159 77.24 -29.58 -11.77
CA ASN A 159 76.55 -28.38 -11.30
C ASN A 159 75.47 -27.90 -12.28
N ILE A 160 75.74 -27.95 -13.59
CA ILE A 160 74.75 -27.62 -14.62
C ILE A 160 73.56 -28.58 -14.55
N LEU A 161 73.80 -29.89 -14.37
CA LEU A 161 72.73 -30.89 -14.23
C LEU A 161 71.88 -30.63 -12.98
N GLU A 162 72.49 -30.38 -11.82
CA GLU A 162 71.74 -30.02 -10.60
C GLU A 162 70.90 -28.76 -10.80
N MET A 163 71.46 -27.72 -11.43
CA MET A 163 70.74 -26.49 -11.69
C MET A 163 69.58 -26.70 -12.67
N LYS A 164 69.77 -27.53 -13.71
CA LYS A 164 68.69 -27.93 -14.61
C LYS A 164 67.56 -28.66 -13.86
N GLU A 165 67.90 -29.55 -12.94
CA GLU A 165 66.91 -30.25 -12.11
C GLU A 165 66.14 -29.29 -11.19
N LYS A 166 66.85 -28.34 -10.56
CA LYS A 166 66.23 -27.26 -9.76
C LYS A 166 65.29 -26.40 -10.61
N ILE A 167 65.70 -26.00 -11.81
CA ILE A 167 64.85 -25.27 -12.76
C ILE A 167 63.62 -26.09 -13.13
N GLN A 168 63.76 -27.39 -13.40
CA GLN A 168 62.63 -28.25 -13.75
C GLN A 168 61.65 -28.44 -12.58
N LYS A 169 62.16 -28.56 -11.35
CA LYS A 169 61.34 -28.56 -10.12
C LYS A 169 60.59 -27.24 -9.94
N LEU A 170 61.25 -26.10 -10.19
CA LEU A 170 60.60 -24.78 -10.13
C LEU A 170 59.52 -24.63 -11.21
N LYS A 171 59.78 -25.07 -12.45
CA LYS A 171 58.78 -25.06 -13.53
C LYS A 171 57.53 -25.85 -13.15
N ARG A 172 57.68 -27.08 -12.64
CA ARG A 172 56.55 -27.88 -12.15
C ARG A 172 55.77 -27.15 -11.05
N LYS A 173 56.47 -26.54 -10.09
CA LYS A 173 55.82 -25.75 -9.03
C LYS A 173 55.04 -24.57 -9.60
N VAL A 174 55.62 -23.84 -10.56
CA VAL A 174 54.95 -22.72 -11.23
C VAL A 174 53.68 -23.22 -11.93
N GLU A 175 53.77 -24.27 -12.75
CA GLU A 175 52.61 -24.88 -13.42
C GLU A 175 51.52 -25.27 -12.40
N THR A 176 51.90 -25.92 -11.29
CA THR A 176 50.94 -26.30 -10.24
C THR A 176 50.29 -25.08 -9.58
N THR A 177 51.05 -24.01 -9.36
CA THR A 177 50.51 -22.76 -8.79
C THR A 177 49.63 -22.01 -9.78
N GLU A 178 49.94 -22.06 -11.08
CA GLU A 178 49.12 -21.46 -12.14
C GLU A 178 47.79 -22.18 -12.29
N GLU A 179 47.77 -23.52 -12.26
CA GLU A 179 46.55 -24.31 -12.21
C GLU A 179 45.70 -23.97 -10.97
N ALA A 180 46.32 -23.95 -9.78
CA ALA A 180 45.61 -23.56 -8.56
C ALA A 180 45.08 -22.12 -8.62
N LEU A 181 45.81 -21.20 -9.24
CA LEU A 181 45.36 -19.82 -9.43
C LEU A 181 44.20 -19.73 -10.43
N ALA A 182 44.22 -20.55 -11.49
CA ALA A 182 43.14 -20.64 -12.45
C ALA A 182 41.86 -21.17 -11.80
N ASP A 183 41.96 -22.23 -10.98
CA ASP A 183 40.84 -22.78 -10.22
C ASP A 183 40.25 -21.72 -9.26
N ARG A 184 41.12 -21.00 -8.54
CA ARG A 184 40.69 -19.90 -7.66
C ARG A 184 40.05 -18.75 -8.42
N ASN A 185 40.56 -18.41 -9.59
CA ASN A 185 39.98 -17.38 -10.43
C ASN A 185 38.58 -17.78 -10.93
N GLU A 186 38.40 -19.05 -11.30
CA GLU A 186 37.09 -19.59 -11.68
C GLU A 186 36.11 -19.63 -10.50
N GLU A 187 36.59 -20.00 -9.31
CA GLU A 187 35.83 -19.90 -8.06
C GLU A 187 35.40 -18.44 -7.77
N CYS A 188 36.29 -17.47 -7.94
CA CYS A 188 35.98 -16.05 -7.82
C CYS A 188 34.92 -15.59 -8.83
N LYS A 189 35.02 -15.99 -10.10
CA LYS A 189 33.97 -15.68 -11.10
C LYS A 189 32.62 -16.27 -10.68
N ASN A 190 32.60 -17.53 -10.25
CA ASN A 190 31.39 -18.19 -9.78
C ASN A 190 30.78 -17.47 -8.57
N LEU A 191 31.60 -17.05 -7.62
CA LEU A 191 31.16 -16.25 -6.47
C LEU A 191 30.62 -14.89 -6.92
N SER A 192 31.26 -14.23 -7.88
CA SER A 192 30.81 -12.94 -8.41
C SER A 192 29.45 -13.05 -9.11
N VAL A 193 29.22 -14.13 -9.87
CA VAL A 193 27.91 -14.42 -10.48
C VAL A 193 26.85 -14.68 -9.40
N ARG A 194 27.19 -15.44 -8.36
CA ARG A 194 26.27 -15.69 -7.22
C ARG A 194 25.95 -14.40 -6.47
N LEU A 195 26.94 -13.53 -6.26
CA LEU A 195 26.74 -12.23 -5.63
C LEU A 195 25.78 -11.37 -6.45
N ALA A 196 25.99 -11.26 -7.77
CA ALA A 196 25.10 -10.52 -8.66
C ALA A 196 23.66 -11.07 -8.65
N ALA A 197 23.50 -12.40 -8.57
CA ALA A 197 22.19 -13.03 -8.44
C ALA A 197 21.51 -12.69 -7.09
N VAL A 198 22.28 -12.68 -6.00
CA VAL A 198 21.79 -12.29 -4.66
C VAL A 198 21.41 -10.82 -4.63
N GLU A 199 22.23 -9.94 -5.21
CA GLU A 199 21.95 -8.50 -5.31
C GLU A 199 20.68 -8.24 -6.11
N SER A 200 20.50 -8.91 -7.25
CA SER A 200 19.28 -8.82 -8.05
C SER A 200 18.04 -9.33 -7.30
N ALA A 201 18.16 -10.46 -6.58
CA ALA A 201 17.08 -10.99 -5.75
C ALA A 201 16.74 -10.07 -4.57
N TRP A 202 17.74 -9.42 -3.98
CA TRP A 202 17.57 -8.44 -2.92
C TRP A 202 16.89 -7.17 -3.43
N GLU A 203 17.28 -6.65 -4.59
CA GLU A 203 16.61 -5.51 -5.23
C GLU A 203 15.16 -5.82 -5.58
N ALA A 204 14.89 -7.01 -6.12
CA ALA A 204 13.53 -7.46 -6.40
C ALA A 204 12.69 -7.54 -5.11
N SER A 205 13.23 -8.14 -4.04
CA SER A 205 12.57 -8.22 -2.72
C SER A 205 12.35 -6.84 -2.10
N ARG A 206 13.32 -5.93 -2.26
CA ARG A 206 13.21 -4.54 -1.82
C ARG A 206 12.15 -3.79 -2.62
N GLY A 207 12.03 -4.05 -3.92
CA GLY A 207 10.95 -3.54 -4.78
C GLY A 207 9.58 -4.03 -4.33
N GLN A 208 9.45 -5.34 -4.07
CA GLN A 208 8.24 -5.93 -3.51
C GLN A 208 7.88 -5.34 -2.15
N ASN A 209 8.85 -5.15 -1.26
CA ASN A 209 8.64 -4.52 0.04
C ASN A 209 8.22 -3.05 -0.07
N LYS A 210 8.75 -2.29 -1.03
CA LYS A 210 8.28 -0.92 -1.31
C LYS A 210 6.82 -0.91 -1.76
N SER A 211 6.44 -1.82 -2.65
CA SER A 211 5.06 -1.97 -3.11
C SER A 211 4.13 -2.38 -1.96
N ALA A 212 4.55 -3.35 -1.14
CA ALA A 212 3.81 -3.78 0.05
C ALA A 212 3.66 -2.65 1.07
N LEU A 213 4.70 -1.84 1.28
CA LEU A 213 4.63 -0.66 2.14
C LEU A 213 3.66 0.40 1.58
N HIS A 214 3.64 0.61 0.26
CA HIS A 214 2.68 1.51 -0.37
C HIS A 214 1.24 1.00 -0.20
N GLU A 215 1.01 -0.30 -0.36
CA GLU A 215 -0.28 -0.93 -0.09
C GLU A 215 -0.68 -0.85 1.38
N LEU A 216 0.27 -1.00 2.32
CA LEU A 216 0.02 -0.81 3.74
C LEU A 216 -0.34 0.63 4.07
N LYS A 217 0.35 1.62 3.49
CA LYS A 217 -0.01 3.04 3.63
C LYS A 217 -1.41 3.34 3.08
N LYS A 218 -1.75 2.74 1.93
CA LYS A 218 -3.09 2.84 1.35
C LYS A 218 -4.15 2.18 2.25
N LYS A 219 -3.84 1.05 2.88
CA LYS A 219 -4.71 0.43 3.89
C LYS A 219 -4.82 1.27 5.15
N GLU A 220 -3.77 1.95 5.57
CA GLU A 220 -3.78 2.87 6.70
C GLU A 220 -4.67 4.09 6.42
N THR A 221 -4.62 4.67 5.22
CA THR A 221 -5.52 5.76 4.82
C THR A 221 -6.98 5.28 4.78
N LEU A 222 -7.23 4.10 4.21
CA LEU A 222 -8.56 3.47 4.21
C LEU A 222 -9.04 3.16 5.63
N SER A 223 -8.15 2.78 6.56
CA SER A 223 -8.50 2.55 7.97
C SER A 223 -8.85 3.85 8.69
N LYS A 224 -8.19 4.97 8.36
CA LYS A 224 -8.54 6.30 8.88
C LYS A 224 -9.90 6.76 8.34
N GLU A 225 -10.15 6.54 7.05
CA GLU A 225 -11.46 6.78 6.43
C GLU A 225 -12.55 5.92 7.06
N LEU A 226 -12.28 4.63 7.32
CA LEU A 226 -13.21 3.73 8.00
C LEU A 226 -13.54 4.21 9.42
N GLU A 227 -12.55 4.67 10.18
CA GLU A 227 -12.81 5.20 11.52
C GLU A 227 -13.61 6.51 11.47
N ASN A 228 -13.36 7.37 10.47
CA ASN A 228 -14.20 8.54 10.22
C ASN A 228 -15.65 8.14 9.91
N VAL A 229 -15.87 7.21 8.97
CA VAL A 229 -17.22 6.69 8.65
C VAL A 229 -17.88 6.06 9.88
N LYS A 230 -17.13 5.36 10.73
CA LYS A 230 -17.64 4.79 11.98
C LYS A 230 -18.02 5.86 12.99
N THR A 231 -17.27 6.96 13.08
CA THR A 231 -17.66 8.11 13.91
C THR A 231 -18.90 8.81 13.37
N GLU A 232 -19.01 8.99 12.06
CA GLU A 232 -20.20 9.53 11.39
C GLU A 232 -21.40 8.61 11.57
N THR A 233 -21.20 7.28 11.50
CA THR A 233 -22.25 6.28 11.74
C THR A 233 -22.72 6.33 13.19
N LYS A 234 -21.81 6.49 14.15
CA LYS A 234 -22.19 6.69 15.56
C LYS A 234 -23.01 7.97 15.75
N GLN A 235 -22.60 9.07 15.12
CA GLN A 235 -23.35 10.33 15.16
C GLN A 235 -24.74 10.19 14.49
N ALA A 236 -24.81 9.51 13.35
CA ALA A 236 -26.07 9.20 12.68
C ALA A 236 -26.97 8.33 13.56
N ASN A 237 -26.43 7.31 14.23
CA ASN A 237 -27.18 6.46 15.16
C ASN A 237 -27.70 7.26 16.37
N PHE A 238 -26.91 8.17 16.95
CA PHE A 238 -27.41 9.06 17.99
C PHE A 238 -28.54 9.96 17.48
N ARG A 239 -28.45 10.44 16.24
CA ARG A 239 -29.49 11.26 15.62
C ARG A 239 -30.76 10.46 15.31
N ILE A 240 -30.62 9.23 14.82
CA ILE A 240 -31.73 8.29 14.63
C ILE A 240 -32.42 8.02 15.97
N HIS A 241 -31.66 7.70 17.02
CA HIS A 241 -32.24 7.42 18.33
C HIS A 241 -32.97 8.65 18.92
N ALA A 242 -32.43 9.86 18.73
CA ALA A 242 -33.11 11.08 19.12
C ALA A 242 -34.44 11.27 18.34
N LEU A 243 -34.42 11.04 17.02
CA LEU A 243 -35.62 11.09 16.18
C LEU A 243 -36.64 10.00 16.56
N ASP A 244 -36.20 8.79 16.91
CA ASP A 244 -37.08 7.71 17.38
C ASP A 244 -37.78 8.12 18.68
N LEU A 245 -37.06 8.71 19.64
CA LEU A 245 -37.64 9.23 20.87
C LEU A 245 -38.64 10.37 20.59
N GLU A 246 -38.34 11.25 19.64
CA GLU A 246 -39.27 12.30 19.19
C GLU A 246 -40.54 11.68 18.56
N VAL A 247 -40.39 10.66 17.72
CA VAL A 247 -41.49 9.93 17.10
C VAL A 247 -42.34 9.20 18.14
N GLU A 248 -41.72 8.48 19.08
CA GLU A 248 -42.45 7.82 20.17
C GLU A 248 -43.21 8.84 21.04
N THR A 249 -42.59 9.97 21.33
CA THR A 249 -43.24 11.07 22.06
C THR A 249 -44.41 11.65 21.27
N ALA A 250 -44.24 11.86 19.96
CA ALA A 250 -45.29 12.33 19.07
C ALA A 250 -46.43 11.32 18.93
N GLN A 251 -46.12 10.03 18.82
CA GLN A 251 -47.10 8.94 18.78
C GLN A 251 -47.87 8.84 20.09
N SER A 252 -47.21 8.99 21.24
CA SER A 252 -47.87 9.02 22.55
C SER A 252 -48.84 10.21 22.65
N LYS A 253 -48.40 11.40 22.21
CA LYS A 253 -49.27 12.59 22.10
C LYS A 253 -50.44 12.35 21.15
N LEU A 254 -50.21 11.72 20.00
CA LEU A 254 -51.25 11.39 19.03
C LEU A 254 -52.28 10.44 19.64
N ARG A 255 -51.85 9.34 20.27
CA ARG A 255 -52.75 8.40 20.98
C ARG A 255 -53.56 9.07 22.08
N GLN A 256 -52.99 10.06 22.77
CA GLN A 256 -53.73 10.85 23.76
C GLN A 256 -54.78 11.75 23.08
N LYS A 257 -54.45 12.37 21.94
CA LYS A 257 -55.39 13.16 21.15
C LYS A 257 -56.49 12.30 20.53
N GLU A 258 -56.16 11.11 20.03
CA GLU A 258 -57.15 10.14 19.52
C GLU A 258 -58.11 9.72 20.63
N ARG A 259 -57.61 9.42 21.84
CA ARG A 259 -58.46 9.17 23.01
C ARG A 259 -59.40 10.34 23.32
N LEU A 260 -58.87 11.57 23.33
CA LEU A 260 -59.69 12.76 23.55
C LEU A 260 -60.74 12.96 22.44
N VAL A 261 -60.39 12.67 21.18
CA VAL A 261 -61.33 12.72 20.06
C VAL A 261 -62.43 11.69 20.24
N GLU A 262 -62.12 10.48 20.71
CA GLU A 262 -63.11 9.44 20.96
C GLU A 262 -64.02 9.81 22.14
N GLU A 263 -63.48 10.34 23.24
CA GLU A 263 -64.28 10.92 24.34
C GLU A 263 -65.18 12.06 23.85
N LEU A 264 -64.67 12.95 22.98
CA LEU A 264 -65.46 14.00 22.35
C LEU A 264 -66.53 13.45 21.40
N ARG A 265 -66.27 12.35 20.70
CA ARG A 265 -67.26 11.67 19.86
C ARG A 265 -68.34 11.01 20.70
N GLU A 266 -67.99 10.36 21.79
CA GLU A 266 -68.94 9.75 22.72
C GLU A 266 -69.82 10.79 23.38
N THR A 267 -69.24 11.88 23.88
CA THR A 267 -69.99 13.02 24.42
C THR A 267 -70.87 13.67 23.36
N ASN A 268 -70.39 13.86 22.13
CA ASN A 268 -71.21 14.37 21.03
C ASN A 268 -72.34 13.39 20.65
N ALA A 269 -72.09 12.08 20.67
CA ALA A 269 -73.12 11.07 20.46
C ALA A 269 -74.16 11.06 21.60
N GLN A 270 -73.73 11.32 22.84
CA GLN A 270 -74.59 11.46 24.00
C GLN A 270 -75.42 12.75 23.93
N LEU A 271 -74.81 13.88 23.58
CA LEU A 271 -75.49 15.15 23.32
C LEU A 271 -76.48 15.02 22.16
N LYS A 272 -76.14 14.32 21.07
CA LYS A 272 -77.10 14.02 19.98
C LYS A 272 -78.28 13.19 20.47
N ARG A 273 -78.05 12.20 21.34
CA ARG A 273 -79.15 11.44 21.97
C ARG A 273 -80.02 12.34 22.84
N GLU A 274 -79.42 13.25 23.61
CA GLU A 274 -80.16 14.23 24.41
C GLU A 274 -80.93 15.23 23.56
N VAL A 275 -80.32 15.76 22.50
CA VAL A 275 -80.97 16.63 21.52
C VAL A 275 -82.15 15.90 20.89
N ASN A 276 -81.97 14.68 20.38
CA ASN A 276 -83.08 13.91 19.80
C ASN A 276 -84.20 13.65 20.83
N ARG A 277 -83.85 13.38 22.09
CA ARG A 277 -84.84 13.25 23.18
C ARG A 277 -85.57 14.56 23.45
N LEU A 278 -84.86 15.69 23.46
CA LEU A 278 -85.45 17.01 23.65
C LEU A 278 -86.29 17.42 22.44
N THR A 279 -85.88 17.10 21.22
CA THR A 279 -86.64 17.31 19.98
C THR A 279 -87.93 16.48 20.01
N SER A 280 -87.87 15.20 20.37
CA SER A 280 -89.08 14.39 20.55
C SER A 280 -90.03 14.98 21.61
N LYS A 281 -89.49 15.47 22.73
CA LYS A 281 -90.31 16.20 23.72
C LYS A 281 -90.88 17.51 23.17
N LEU A 282 -90.14 18.20 22.31
CA LEU A 282 -90.57 19.44 21.68
C LEU A 282 -91.67 19.18 20.66
N ASP A 283 -91.59 18.07 19.93
CA ASP A 283 -92.64 17.59 19.01
C ASP A 283 -93.88 17.14 19.79
N ASP A 284 -93.73 16.43 20.91
CA ASP A 284 -94.84 16.08 21.81
C ASP A 284 -95.49 17.33 22.40
N LEU A 285 -94.69 18.30 22.85
CA LEU A 285 -95.18 19.60 23.33
C LEU A 285 -95.82 20.41 22.21
N GLY A 286 -95.28 20.37 20.99
CA GLY A 286 -95.86 21.00 19.81
C GLY A 286 -97.22 20.40 19.43
N SER A 287 -97.34 19.08 19.55
CA SER A 287 -98.59 18.34 19.35
C SER A 287 -99.61 18.73 20.43
N ASN A 288 -99.19 18.79 21.70
CA ASN A 288 -100.04 19.25 22.80
C ASN A 288 -100.44 20.72 22.64
N LEU A 289 -99.54 21.58 22.16
CA LEU A 289 -99.80 22.99 21.90
C LEU A 289 -100.78 23.15 20.73
N ALA A 290 -100.71 22.31 19.69
CA ALA A 290 -101.68 22.28 18.61
C ALA A 290 -103.09 21.93 19.13
N VAL A 291 -103.20 20.90 19.98
CA VAL A 291 -104.46 20.52 20.63
C VAL A 291 -104.98 21.66 21.53
N VAL A 292 -104.11 22.29 22.32
CA VAL A 292 -104.49 23.44 23.16
C VAL A 292 -104.94 24.62 22.31
N ASN A 293 -104.26 24.93 21.21
CA ASN A 293 -104.66 25.99 20.29
C ASN A 293 -106.02 25.70 19.63
N GLU A 294 -106.33 24.44 19.35
CA GLU A 294 -107.64 24.02 18.83
C GLU A 294 -108.75 24.21 19.88
N ILE A 295 -108.46 23.88 21.14
CA ILE A 295 -109.35 24.16 22.28
C ILE A 295 -109.53 25.67 22.48
N VAL A 296 -108.46 26.46 22.42
CA VAL A 296 -108.50 27.92 22.52
C VAL A 296 -109.32 28.51 21.37
N ALA A 297 -109.12 28.06 20.14
CA ALA A 297 -109.89 28.51 18.98
C ALA A 297 -111.39 28.19 19.13
N GLU A 298 -111.75 27.03 19.68
CA GLU A 298 -113.16 26.72 19.97
C GLU A 298 -113.72 27.57 21.11
N LYS A 299 -112.90 27.86 22.14
CA LYS A 299 -113.29 28.78 23.21
C LYS A 299 -113.43 30.22 22.74
N ASP A 300 -112.61 30.69 21.80
CA ASP A 300 -112.76 32.00 21.18
C ASP A 300 -114.03 32.09 20.32
N LYS A 301 -114.38 31.02 19.59
CA LYS A 301 -115.69 30.95 18.90
C LYS A 301 -116.85 30.99 19.90
N GLU A 302 -116.73 30.30 21.02
CA GLU A 302 -117.74 30.29 22.06
C GLU A 302 -117.86 31.63 22.79
N ILE A 303 -116.74 32.33 23.04
CA ILE A 303 -116.71 33.71 23.54
C ILE A 303 -117.41 34.62 22.54
N LYS A 304 -117.10 34.56 21.23
CA LYS A 304 -117.80 35.37 20.22
C LYS A 304 -119.30 35.11 20.19
N ARG A 305 -119.74 33.85 20.30
CA ARG A 305 -121.17 33.50 20.43
C ARG A 305 -121.80 34.14 21.67
N LYS A 306 -121.11 34.11 22.82
CA LYS A 306 -121.60 34.72 24.06
C LYS A 306 -121.55 36.25 24.04
N GLU A 307 -120.55 36.85 23.43
CA GLU A 307 -120.46 38.30 23.21
C GLU A 307 -121.60 38.80 22.33
N GLU A 308 -121.92 38.09 21.25
CA GLU A 308 -123.06 38.39 20.38
C GLU A 308 -124.39 38.30 21.16
N MET A 309 -124.55 37.24 21.97
CA MET A 309 -125.70 37.06 22.85
C MET A 309 -125.82 38.18 23.90
N ILE A 310 -124.71 38.58 24.53
CA ILE A 310 -124.65 39.71 25.44
C ILE A 310 -125.00 41.01 24.70
N ARG A 311 -124.54 41.20 23.47
CA ARG A 311 -124.86 42.38 22.64
C ARG A 311 -126.37 42.48 22.41
N CYS A 312 -127.01 41.38 21.99
CA CYS A 312 -128.46 41.28 21.81
C CYS A 312 -129.22 41.53 23.14
N LYS A 313 -128.76 40.93 24.24
CA LYS A 313 -129.37 41.17 25.57
C LYS A 313 -129.16 42.60 26.06
N LYS A 314 -128.04 43.25 25.75
CA LYS A 314 -127.76 44.65 26.11
C LYS A 314 -128.56 45.65 25.27
N THR A 315 -128.96 45.28 24.04
CA THR A 315 -129.97 46.04 23.28
C THR A 315 -131.38 45.81 23.80
N GLU A 316 -131.73 44.58 24.20
CA GLU A 316 -133.02 44.27 24.82
C GLU A 316 -133.22 45.01 26.15
N VAL A 317 -132.21 44.99 27.03
CA VAL A 317 -132.21 45.77 28.29
C VAL A 317 -132.32 47.27 28.03
N ARG A 318 -131.68 47.81 26.99
CA ARG A 318 -131.84 49.24 26.63
C ARG A 318 -133.24 49.58 26.14
N CYS A 319 -133.90 48.69 25.41
CA CYS A 319 -135.29 48.88 25.01
C CYS A 319 -136.24 48.79 26.22
N LEU A 320 -136.00 47.83 27.12
CA LEU A 320 -136.78 47.70 28.36
C LEU A 320 -136.58 48.89 29.30
N ALA A 321 -135.35 49.41 29.44
CA ALA A 321 -135.07 50.61 30.24
C ALA A 321 -135.80 51.85 29.69
N LYS A 322 -135.88 52.02 28.36
CA LYS A 322 -136.68 53.10 27.76
C LYS A 322 -138.18 52.96 28.02
N ILE A 323 -138.69 51.73 28.06
CA ILE A 323 -140.10 51.47 28.42
C ILE A 323 -140.32 51.72 29.92
N ASP A 324 -139.35 51.37 30.77
CA ASP A 324 -139.39 51.61 32.21
C ASP A 324 -139.34 53.11 32.54
N ASP A 325 -138.44 53.88 31.92
CA ASP A 325 -138.38 55.34 32.05
C ASP A 325 -139.69 56.00 31.59
N SER A 326 -140.25 55.58 30.45
CA SER A 326 -141.55 56.04 29.96
C SER A 326 -142.70 55.68 30.91
N SER A 327 -142.64 54.50 31.54
CA SER A 327 -143.65 54.06 32.51
C SER A 327 -143.52 54.82 33.83
N LYS A 328 -142.29 55.14 34.23
CA LYS A 328 -141.97 55.91 35.43
C LYS A 328 -142.43 57.37 35.31
N GLU A 329 -142.18 58.03 34.19
CA GLU A 329 -142.74 59.36 33.90
C GLU A 329 -144.28 59.36 33.96
N ARG A 330 -144.91 58.31 33.43
CA ARG A 330 -146.37 58.17 33.47
C ARG A 330 -146.91 57.88 34.88
N ILE A 331 -146.17 57.14 35.69
CA ILE A 331 -146.51 56.92 37.11
C ILE A 331 -146.35 58.23 37.90
N GLU A 332 -145.27 58.99 37.69
CA GLU A 332 -145.04 60.26 38.37
C GLU A 332 -146.15 61.29 38.05
N GLU A 333 -146.60 61.36 36.80
CA GLU A 333 -147.74 62.21 36.42
C GLU A 333 -149.07 61.74 37.05
N LEU A 334 -149.31 60.42 37.11
CA LEU A 334 -150.48 59.87 37.79
C LEU A 334 -150.44 60.10 39.31
N VAL A 335 -149.26 60.00 39.94
CA VAL A 335 -149.08 60.31 41.37
C VAL A 335 -149.34 61.78 41.64
N ARG A 336 -148.89 62.69 40.77
CA ARG A 336 -149.20 64.12 40.86
C ARG A 336 -150.71 64.37 40.77
N GLN A 337 -151.41 63.73 39.83
CA GLN A 337 -152.86 63.82 39.70
C GLN A 337 -153.62 63.23 40.91
N VAL A 338 -153.14 62.12 41.47
CA VAL A 338 -153.70 61.54 42.70
C VAL A 338 -153.50 62.49 43.88
N SER A 339 -152.34 63.14 43.98
CA SER A 339 -152.06 64.13 45.02
C SER A 339 -152.97 65.36 44.91
N ASP A 340 -153.19 65.87 43.68
CA ASP A 340 -154.11 66.98 43.41
C ASP A 340 -155.57 66.60 43.75
N LEU A 341 -156.00 65.38 43.39
CA LEU A 341 -157.33 64.86 43.72
C LEU A 341 -157.51 64.60 45.22
N GLN A 342 -156.47 64.13 45.92
CA GLN A 342 -156.50 63.97 47.38
C GLN A 342 -156.60 65.32 48.09
N GLN A 343 -155.91 66.35 47.60
CA GLN A 343 -156.03 67.70 48.14
C GLN A 343 -157.43 68.28 47.89
N GLN A 344 -157.99 68.10 46.70
CA GLN A 344 -159.39 68.47 46.42
C GLN A 344 -160.38 67.72 47.30
N LEU A 345 -160.19 66.42 47.52
CA LEU A 345 -161.03 65.63 48.42
C LEU A 345 -160.94 66.15 49.86
N LEU A 346 -159.75 66.50 50.34
CA LEU A 346 -159.53 67.10 51.67
C LEU A 346 -160.25 68.44 51.81
N ASP A 347 -160.16 69.31 50.80
CA ASP A 347 -160.86 70.60 50.81
C ASP A 347 -162.37 70.42 50.74
N THR A 348 -162.86 69.47 49.94
CA THR A 348 -164.29 69.12 49.87
C THR A 348 -164.79 68.52 51.18
N GLN A 349 -163.99 67.68 51.83
CA GLN A 349 -164.31 67.10 53.14
C GLN A 349 -164.30 68.15 54.23
N LYS A 350 -163.41 69.16 54.16
CA LYS A 350 -163.37 70.29 55.09
C LYS A 350 -164.61 71.17 54.95
N ASP A 351 -165.05 71.42 53.73
CA ASP A 351 -166.30 72.14 53.45
C ASP A 351 -167.55 71.33 53.84
N TYR A 352 -167.52 70.01 53.62
CA TYR A 352 -168.57 69.10 54.07
C TYR A 352 -168.64 69.04 55.59
N LEU A 353 -167.51 69.00 56.31
CA LEU A 353 -167.49 69.02 57.78
C LEU A 353 -168.07 70.33 58.34
N ASN A 354 -167.80 71.46 57.70
CA ASN A 354 -168.38 72.74 58.07
C ASN A 354 -169.90 72.77 57.82
N LYS A 355 -170.37 72.09 56.76
CA LYS A 355 -171.80 71.93 56.47
C LYS A 355 -172.48 70.97 57.47
N VAL A 356 -171.86 69.82 57.76
CA VAL A 356 -172.32 68.85 58.76
C VAL A 356 -172.37 69.47 60.15
N LYS A 357 -171.41 70.31 60.55
CA LYS A 357 -171.48 71.05 61.82
C LYS A 357 -172.67 72.01 61.89
N LYS A 358 -173.06 72.65 60.78
CA LYS A 358 -174.29 73.47 60.71
C LYS A 358 -175.56 72.60 60.73
N ASP A 359 -175.54 71.46 60.05
CA ASP A 359 -176.69 70.56 59.93
C ASP A 359 -176.95 69.75 61.20
N GLU A 360 -175.92 69.42 61.99
CA GLU A 360 -176.09 68.72 63.28
C GLU A 360 -176.77 69.65 64.31
N VAL A 361 -176.45 70.96 64.28
CA VAL A 361 -177.15 71.99 65.07
C VAL A 361 -178.63 72.09 64.67
N TRP A 362 -178.98 71.78 63.41
CA TRP A 362 -180.37 71.77 62.92
C TRP A 362 -181.09 70.44 63.20
N ARG A 363 -180.44 69.29 63.03
CA ARG A 363 -181.02 67.95 63.26
C ARG A 363 -181.33 67.69 64.73
N GLU A 364 -180.55 68.23 65.66
CA GLU A 364 -180.88 68.16 67.09
C GLU A 364 -182.17 68.93 67.43
N LYS A 365 -182.50 69.97 66.64
CA LYS A 365 -183.76 70.71 66.75
C LYS A 365 -184.97 69.93 66.19
N GLN A 366 -184.76 69.01 65.26
CA GLN A 366 -185.81 68.23 64.56
C GLN A 366 -186.11 66.88 65.22
N ARG A 367 -185.12 66.19 65.83
CA ARG A 367 -185.36 64.92 66.56
C ARG A 367 -186.29 65.08 67.77
N SER A 368 -186.46 66.30 68.28
CA SER A 368 -187.49 66.64 69.26
C SER A 368 -188.92 66.59 68.72
N LYS A 369 -189.15 66.50 67.40
CA LYS A 369 -190.49 66.45 66.77
C LYS A 369 -190.94 65.04 66.36
N ASP A 370 -190.09 64.24 65.72
CA ASP A 370 -190.52 63.02 65.01
C ASP A 370 -190.86 61.82 65.89
N ARG A 371 -190.49 61.82 67.19
CA ARG A 371 -190.99 60.80 68.13
C ARG A 371 -192.51 60.78 68.28
N ALA A 372 -193.21 61.79 67.76
CA ALA A 372 -194.65 61.88 67.81
C ALA A 372 -195.40 61.04 66.73
N GLU A 373 -194.77 60.49 65.67
CA GLU A 373 -195.50 60.10 64.44
C GLU A 373 -195.69 58.58 64.13
N ILE A 374 -194.78 57.69 64.50
CA ILE A 374 -194.71 56.27 64.03
C ILE A 374 -195.88 55.35 64.43
N ILE A 375 -196.83 55.80 65.24
CA ILE A 375 -197.86 54.95 65.86
C ILE A 375 -199.01 54.54 64.87
N ARG A 376 -198.98 54.90 63.57
CA ARG A 376 -200.18 54.83 62.68
C ARG A 376 -200.34 53.67 61.66
N ASP A 377 -199.31 53.04 61.07
CA ASP A 377 -199.48 52.43 59.72
C ASP A 377 -199.74 50.89 59.58
N MET A 378 -200.04 50.14 60.64
CA MET A 378 -200.23 48.67 60.59
C MET A 378 -201.57 48.16 59.96
N GLU A 379 -202.37 48.99 59.27
CA GLU A 379 -203.80 48.72 59.02
C GLU A 379 -204.23 48.07 57.66
N ASP A 380 -203.40 47.92 56.61
CA ASP A 380 -203.92 47.69 55.22
C ASP A 380 -204.19 46.23 54.72
N LEU A 381 -203.76 45.16 55.39
CA LEU A 381 -203.61 43.79 54.81
C LEU A 381 -204.87 42.87 54.73
N HIS A 382 -205.99 43.19 55.37
CA HIS A 382 -207.11 42.24 55.59
C HIS A 382 -208.36 42.50 54.73
N LYS A 383 -208.24 43.20 53.60
CA LYS A 383 -209.38 43.76 52.85
C LYS A 383 -210.05 42.75 51.88
N PRO A 384 -211.37 42.45 52.00
CA PRO A 384 -212.11 41.53 51.10
C PRO A 384 -212.44 42.11 49.71
N ARG A 385 -212.50 41.28 48.63
CA ARG A 385 -212.68 41.67 47.20
C ARG A 385 -213.73 40.81 46.44
N ARG A 386 -214.26 41.28 45.30
CA ARG A 386 -215.42 40.65 44.58
C ARG A 386 -215.21 40.43 43.07
N CYS A 387 -215.68 39.30 42.52
CA CYS A 387 -215.49 38.85 41.12
C CYS A 387 -216.46 39.51 40.12
N LYS A 388 -215.93 39.86 38.94
CA LYS A 388 -216.63 40.58 37.87
C LYS A 388 -217.68 39.77 37.08
N ASN A 389 -217.53 38.44 37.00
CA ASN A 389 -218.33 37.62 36.08
C ASN A 389 -219.26 36.60 36.75
N CYS A 390 -219.19 36.40 38.07
CA CYS A 390 -220.07 35.46 38.79
C CYS A 390 -220.50 35.89 40.20
N SER A 391 -220.31 37.17 40.57
CA SER A 391 -220.77 37.72 41.87
C SER A 391 -220.11 37.15 43.13
N GLU A 392 -219.23 36.15 43.05
CA GLU A 392 -218.53 35.59 44.22
C GLU A 392 -217.43 36.51 44.78
N THR A 393 -217.27 36.50 46.11
CA THR A 393 -216.19 37.20 46.82
C THR A 393 -214.94 36.33 46.94
N PHE A 394 -213.79 36.94 46.70
CA PHE A 394 -212.49 36.28 46.84
C PHE A 394 -211.50 37.22 47.52
N THR A 395 -210.58 36.67 48.30
CA THR A 395 -209.36 37.40 48.68
C THR A 395 -208.27 37.00 47.71
N THR A 396 -207.17 37.76 47.68
CA THR A 396 -205.99 37.44 46.85
C THR A 396 -205.47 36.00 47.08
N LYS A 397 -205.88 35.34 48.18
CA LYS A 397 -205.53 33.97 48.54
C LYS A 397 -206.43 32.86 47.94
N SER A 398 -207.67 33.12 47.48
CA SER A 398 -208.69 32.07 47.21
C SER A 398 -209.15 31.84 45.75
N ASN A 399 -208.43 32.36 44.73
CA ASN A 399 -208.89 32.39 43.33
C ASN A 399 -208.13 31.39 42.41
N THR A 400 -208.74 30.23 42.12
CA THR A 400 -208.08 29.07 41.49
C THR A 400 -208.73 28.64 40.16
N SER A 401 -208.06 27.78 39.37
CA SER A 401 -208.39 27.48 37.96
C SER A 401 -209.60 26.60 37.69
N LEU A 402 -210.42 26.30 38.71
CA LEU A 402 -211.69 25.58 38.58
C LEU A 402 -212.87 26.42 39.08
N SER A 403 -212.59 27.64 39.54
CA SER A 403 -213.54 28.48 40.26
C SER A 403 -214.56 29.19 39.34
N CYS A 404 -214.48 29.06 38.01
CA CYS A 404 -215.43 29.69 37.07
C CYS A 404 -216.05 28.70 36.08
N SER A 405 -217.38 28.63 36.05
CA SER A 405 -218.19 27.77 35.19
C SER A 405 -218.09 28.15 33.70
N TYR A 406 -218.08 27.16 32.82
CA TYR A 406 -217.85 27.31 31.38
C TYR A 406 -219.09 27.90 30.70
N HIS A 407 -218.95 29.12 30.16
CA HIS A 407 -220.05 29.84 29.52
C HIS A 407 -219.76 30.04 28.03
N PRO A 408 -220.67 29.60 27.12
CA PRO A 408 -220.50 29.74 25.68
C PRO A 408 -220.62 31.22 25.32
N GLY A 409 -219.52 31.85 24.90
CA GLY A 409 -219.51 33.29 24.64
C GLY A 409 -218.44 33.69 23.63
N ARG A 410 -218.85 34.54 22.68
CA ARG A 410 -218.16 34.96 21.45
C ARG A 410 -216.63 35.00 21.53
N TYR A 411 -216.02 34.61 20.41
CA TYR A 411 -214.64 34.92 20.07
C TYR A 411 -214.30 36.38 20.43
N VAL A 412 -213.39 36.59 21.38
CA VAL A 412 -212.75 37.89 21.58
C VAL A 412 -211.54 37.91 20.66
N GLY A 413 -211.73 38.46 19.46
CA GLY A 413 -210.62 38.80 18.58
C GLY A 413 -209.77 39.85 19.27
N ARG A 414 -208.56 39.47 19.70
CA ARG A 414 -207.51 40.47 19.89
C ARG A 414 -206.97 40.80 18.52
N GLN A 415 -207.24 42.03 18.09
CA GLN A 415 -206.56 42.64 16.97
C GLN A 415 -205.11 42.95 17.38
N TYR A 416 -204.17 42.52 16.55
CA TYR A 416 -203.02 43.26 16.01
C TYR A 416 -202.40 42.30 14.95
N PRO A 417 -201.71 42.78 13.92
CA PRO A 417 -202.18 42.77 12.53
C PRO A 417 -201.39 41.76 11.64
N LEU A 418 -201.95 41.41 10.46
CA LEU A 418 -201.36 40.70 9.29
C LEU A 418 -201.64 39.17 9.15
N GLU A 419 -202.56 38.87 8.22
CA GLU A 419 -202.75 37.69 7.33
C GLU A 419 -202.30 36.28 7.78
N GLY A 420 -203.23 35.32 7.90
CA GLY A 420 -202.83 33.90 7.92
C GLY A 420 -203.81 32.92 8.56
N TYR A 421 -203.64 32.56 9.84
CA TYR A 421 -204.43 31.51 10.53
C TYR A 421 -204.48 31.74 12.07
N HIS A 422 -205.60 31.37 12.73
CA HIS A 422 -205.91 31.54 14.17
C HIS A 422 -205.91 30.19 14.92
N TRP A 423 -205.34 30.07 16.13
CA TRP A 423 -205.56 28.91 17.03
C TRP A 423 -206.15 29.34 18.40
N SER A 424 -207.17 28.60 18.84
CA SER A 424 -208.10 28.79 19.97
C SER A 424 -207.58 28.18 21.29
N CYS A 425 -208.46 27.73 22.21
CA CYS A 425 -208.08 27.47 23.59
C CYS A 425 -209.03 26.53 24.39
N CYS A 426 -208.71 25.26 24.64
CA CYS A 426 -209.41 24.13 24.01
C CYS A 426 -210.28 23.44 25.06
N GLN A 427 -211.53 23.24 24.70
CA GLN A 427 -212.18 21.95 24.90
C GLN A 427 -211.56 20.94 23.93
N LYS A 428 -211.49 19.67 24.37
CA LYS A 428 -211.50 18.43 23.59
C LYS A 428 -211.22 18.64 22.08
N ARG A 429 -209.94 18.50 21.78
CA ARG A 429 -209.24 18.51 20.48
C ARG A 429 -210.06 18.00 19.27
N ASP A 430 -209.91 18.72 18.15
CA ASP A 430 -209.57 18.15 16.83
C ASP A 430 -208.21 18.77 16.40
N LEU A 431 -207.35 18.01 15.69
CA LEU A 431 -205.88 18.14 15.58
C LEU A 431 -205.24 19.45 15.05
N SER A 432 -205.99 20.53 14.84
CA SER A 432 -205.48 21.72 14.15
C SER A 432 -205.81 23.06 14.81
N SER A 433 -206.02 23.13 16.14
CA SER A 433 -206.06 24.38 16.92
C SER A 433 -205.76 24.19 18.42
N ARG A 434 -205.07 25.16 19.06
CA ARG A 434 -204.47 25.18 20.43
C ARG A 434 -205.47 25.04 21.60
N PRO A 435 -205.03 24.51 22.77
CA PRO A 435 -205.56 24.89 24.08
C PRO A 435 -204.94 26.18 24.66
N CYS A 436 -205.67 27.00 25.43
CA CYS A 436 -205.13 28.23 26.05
C CYS A 436 -205.41 28.34 27.55
N LYS A 437 -204.67 29.29 28.11
CA LYS A 437 -204.22 29.39 29.50
C LYS A 437 -205.28 29.89 30.49
N PHE A 438 -206.48 30.27 30.03
CA PHE A 438 -207.40 31.17 30.76
C PHE A 438 -208.79 30.60 31.12
N ALA A 439 -208.98 29.28 31.09
CA ALA A 439 -210.23 28.68 31.58
C ALA A 439 -210.22 28.53 33.13
N GLY A 440 -211.26 29.06 33.81
CA GLY A 440 -211.64 28.70 35.18
C GLY A 440 -211.25 29.60 36.38
N ARG A 441 -210.69 30.82 36.21
CA ARG A 441 -210.34 31.75 37.33
C ARG A 441 -211.18 33.03 37.37
N HIS A 442 -211.44 33.58 38.56
CA HIS A 442 -212.10 34.89 38.75
C HIS A 442 -211.16 36.05 38.39
N THR A 443 -211.70 37.18 37.97
CA THR A 443 -210.93 38.43 37.75
C THR A 443 -211.48 39.54 38.63
N GLU A 444 -210.58 40.26 39.31
CA GLU A 444 -210.96 41.38 40.16
C GLU A 444 -211.37 42.57 39.29
N SER A 445 -212.54 43.13 39.60
CA SER A 445 -212.93 44.42 39.05
C SER A 445 -212.21 45.51 39.83
N LYS A 446 -211.49 46.39 39.11
CA LYS A 446 -211.33 47.76 39.57
C LYS A 446 -212.69 48.43 39.42
N LEU A 447 -213.61 48.18 40.36
CA LEU A 447 -214.56 49.23 40.69
C LEU A 447 -213.97 49.93 41.90
N LEU A 448 -213.43 51.09 41.56
CA LEU A 448 -213.52 52.32 42.32
C LEU A 448 -213.15 52.13 43.79
N GLU A 449 -211.91 52.48 44.11
CA GLU A 449 -211.66 53.92 44.20
C GLU A 449 -210.55 54.37 43.25
#